data_AF-A0A538K7L3-F1
#
_entry.id   AF-A0A538K7L3-F1
#
_cell.length_a   1.000
_cell.length_b   1.000
_cell.length_c   1.000
_cell.angle_alpha   90.00
_cell.angle_beta   90.00
_cell.angle_gamma   90.00
#
_symmetry.space_group_name_H-M   'P 1'
#
loop_
_entity.id
_entity.type
_entity.pdbx_description
1 polymer ?
#
loop_
_entity_poly.entity_id
_entity_poly.type
_entity_poly.pdbx_seq_one_letter_code
_entity_poly.pdbx_strand_id
1 'polypeptide(L)'
;MASTDRVIAEDAIRVLDHGFVRLDGSMATDLSVVNAARVSFARRKEEMDESDEGLIRFLMRDRHGCYDDHSEVLTDSGWKAWPDVSGDELFATRTIDGRLEYQPALRLVRKEYRGHMIGFKGMSLDLMVTPDHRVLASEMTTLAGRRRPLYHLRPAHSVLWRSHRHVTTASWSGEALEYFQFDGQRFRPDALLRLVGFFIGDGNLSPSNHIVFNLRKAREIRFLNGIAAEAGLELREWRNRHLAVPIGPGLRTLFAECYSNRQKVIPSRLLGLSASLLQALYEGLMESDGSVQVRPGRADKHSYYTTSKRLADQAQELALKLGRSASLRPHETVPGDGHYGSLPRWRVTIYNERNSRPALCRTRSAANAQMGVELYDGLIHCVEVPNHTLYVRRNGYPVWSGNTPFEHNSFRFHVRAPIFVTREWQRHRISSFNEFSMRYAKATDDFYVPEAEDVRSQVGKPGAYSFEPVDEELAERTREELREVYEHAFETYERLVEAGVARELARSVMPVGAYTEFFWTVNARALMNFVSLRAADTAQREIRRYADAVEQFFAAKMPVTHAAFVAANRVAP
;
A
#
# COMPACT_ATOMS: atom_id res chain seq x y z
N MET A 1 -34.81 -31.45 -29.56
CA MET A 1 -34.95 -30.15 -30.23
C MET A 1 -35.98 -29.29 -29.52
N ALA A 2 -35.51 -28.50 -28.56
CA ALA A 2 -36.21 -27.31 -28.08
C ALA A 2 -35.15 -26.22 -27.88
N SER A 3 -34.49 -25.80 -28.97
CA SER A 3 -33.77 -24.52 -28.99
C SER A 3 -34.83 -23.46 -28.76
N THR A 4 -35.05 -23.11 -27.49
CA THR A 4 -35.67 -21.84 -27.21
C THR A 4 -34.59 -20.85 -27.63
N ASP A 5 -34.69 -20.33 -28.85
CA ASP A 5 -33.86 -19.21 -29.29
C ASP A 5 -34.06 -18.12 -28.25
N ARG A 6 -33.18 -18.10 -27.24
CA ARG A 6 -33.19 -17.05 -26.24
C ARG A 6 -32.93 -15.80 -27.03
N VAL A 7 -33.89 -14.87 -26.99
CA VAL A 7 -33.77 -13.60 -27.68
C VAL A 7 -32.60 -12.86 -27.05
N ILE A 8 -31.43 -12.99 -27.67
CA ILE A 8 -30.25 -12.20 -27.34
C ILE A 8 -30.61 -10.78 -27.75
N ALA A 9 -30.58 -9.86 -26.78
CA ALA A 9 -30.89 -8.46 -27.03
C ALA A 9 -29.96 -7.89 -28.12
N GLU A 10 -30.49 -7.00 -28.97
CA GLU A 10 -29.75 -6.43 -30.11
C GLU A 10 -28.50 -5.65 -29.69
N ASP A 11 -28.42 -5.21 -28.42
CA ASP A 11 -27.30 -4.48 -27.83
C ASP A 11 -26.20 -5.39 -27.23
N ALA A 12 -26.33 -6.72 -27.37
CA ALA A 12 -25.36 -7.69 -26.88
C ALA A 12 -24.38 -8.13 -27.99
N ILE A 13 -23.10 -8.26 -27.63
CA ILE A 13 -22.08 -8.86 -28.48
C ILE A 13 -22.11 -10.37 -28.24
N ARG A 14 -22.38 -11.15 -29.29
CA ARG A 14 -22.30 -12.63 -29.24
C ARG A 14 -20.86 -13.08 -29.14
N VAL A 15 -20.61 -14.09 -28.30
CA VAL A 15 -19.27 -14.62 -28.03
C VAL A 15 -19.34 -16.13 -27.93
N LEU A 16 -18.48 -16.83 -28.68
CA LEU A 16 -18.55 -18.30 -28.84
C LEU A 16 -19.91 -18.74 -29.44
N ASP A 17 -20.32 -19.99 -29.22
CA ASP A 17 -21.54 -20.62 -29.76
C ASP A 17 -22.82 -20.12 -29.05
N HIS A 18 -22.83 -20.04 -27.71
CA HIS A 18 -24.02 -19.71 -26.91
C HIS A 18 -23.83 -18.54 -25.95
N GLY A 19 -22.69 -17.85 -26.02
CA GLY A 19 -22.31 -16.79 -25.09
C GLY A 19 -22.63 -15.39 -25.57
N PHE A 20 -22.63 -14.46 -24.63
CA PHE A 20 -22.72 -13.03 -24.94
C PHE A 20 -22.11 -12.16 -23.84
N VAL A 21 -21.79 -10.92 -24.22
CA VAL A 21 -21.53 -9.80 -23.31
C VAL A 21 -22.49 -8.68 -23.66
N ARG A 22 -23.21 -8.18 -22.65
CA ARG A 22 -24.06 -6.99 -22.78
C ARG A 22 -23.68 -5.99 -21.71
N LEU A 23 -23.63 -4.72 -22.07
CA LEU A 23 -23.51 -3.65 -21.08
C LEU A 23 -24.89 -3.35 -20.51
N ASP A 24 -25.13 -3.80 -19.29
CA ASP A 24 -26.43 -3.66 -18.63
C ASP A 24 -26.63 -2.29 -17.97
N GLY A 25 -25.54 -1.65 -17.55
CA GLY A 25 -25.56 -0.26 -17.09
C GLY A 25 -24.15 0.30 -16.91
N SER A 26 -24.01 1.62 -17.01
CA SER A 26 -22.72 2.29 -16.79
C SER A 26 -22.88 3.63 -16.11
N MET A 27 -22.12 3.83 -15.02
CA MET A 27 -21.79 5.15 -14.47
C MET A 27 -20.36 5.53 -14.85
N ALA A 28 -19.99 5.21 -16.09
CA ALA A 28 -18.64 5.37 -16.61
C ALA A 28 -18.68 6.13 -17.92
N THR A 29 -18.09 7.32 -17.90
CA THR A 29 -17.85 8.18 -19.06
C THR A 29 -16.47 8.82 -18.92
N ASP A 30 -15.88 9.29 -20.01
CA ASP A 30 -14.64 10.09 -19.92
C ASP A 30 -14.83 11.31 -19.01
N LEU A 31 -15.99 11.97 -19.13
CA LEU A 31 -16.39 13.07 -18.26
C LEU A 31 -16.46 12.65 -16.78
N SER A 32 -16.79 11.39 -16.46
CA SER A 32 -16.77 10.90 -15.07
C SER A 32 -15.36 10.82 -14.50
N VAL A 33 -14.35 10.48 -15.33
CA VAL A 33 -12.93 10.50 -14.93
C VAL A 33 -12.45 11.93 -14.75
N VAL A 34 -12.79 12.80 -15.70
CA VAL A 34 -12.48 14.23 -15.65
C VAL A 34 -13.12 14.87 -14.42
N ASN A 35 -14.41 14.65 -14.20
CA ASN A 35 -15.11 15.18 -13.03
C ASN A 35 -14.56 14.57 -11.74
N ALA A 36 -14.21 13.28 -11.69
CA ALA A 36 -13.53 12.71 -10.52
C ALA A 36 -12.16 13.37 -10.26
N ALA A 37 -11.42 13.73 -11.32
CA ALA A 37 -10.17 14.48 -11.27
C ALA A 37 -10.34 16.01 -11.16
N ARG A 38 -11.58 16.52 -11.24
CA ARG A 38 -11.92 17.97 -11.16
C ARG A 38 -12.80 18.33 -9.96
N VAL A 39 -13.35 17.36 -9.23
CA VAL A 39 -13.96 17.50 -7.90
C VAL A 39 -13.05 18.33 -6.97
N SER A 40 -11.76 18.26 -7.25
CA SER A 40 -10.60 19.08 -6.87
C SER A 40 -10.73 20.57 -6.85
N PHE A 41 -11.34 21.08 -7.89
CA PHE A 41 -11.39 22.49 -8.20
C PHE A 41 -12.79 23.03 -7.90
N ALA A 42 -13.65 22.21 -7.26
CA ALA A 42 -15.09 22.45 -7.12
C ALA A 42 -15.77 22.81 -8.46
N ARG A 43 -15.17 22.34 -9.57
CA ARG A 43 -15.66 22.55 -10.91
C ARG A 43 -16.22 21.23 -11.38
N ARG A 44 -17.52 21.22 -11.60
CA ARG A 44 -18.20 20.14 -12.31
C ARG A 44 -18.44 20.65 -13.71
N LYS A 45 -18.06 19.86 -14.69
CA LYS A 45 -18.44 20.10 -16.08
C LYS A 45 -19.57 19.18 -16.48
N GLU A 46 -20.45 19.71 -17.30
CA GLU A 46 -21.52 18.95 -17.95
C GLU A 46 -21.04 18.39 -19.30
N GLU A 47 -20.02 19.00 -19.90
CA GLU A 47 -19.45 18.62 -21.19
C GLU A 47 -17.91 18.66 -21.15
N MET A 48 -17.26 17.87 -22.01
CA MET A 48 -15.80 17.82 -22.13
C MET A 48 -15.29 18.81 -23.19
N ASP A 49 -14.10 19.36 -22.96
CA ASP A 49 -13.32 20.09 -23.96
C ASP A 49 -11.94 19.44 -24.23
N GLU A 50 -11.19 19.97 -25.19
CA GLU A 50 -9.85 19.46 -25.55
C GLU A 50 -8.86 19.42 -24.37
N SER A 51 -9.02 20.34 -23.40
CA SER A 51 -8.20 20.36 -22.18
C SER A 51 -8.53 19.18 -21.27
N ASP A 52 -9.80 18.78 -21.19
CA ASP A 52 -10.25 17.59 -20.46
C ASP A 52 -9.73 16.29 -21.08
N GLU A 53 -9.69 16.22 -22.41
CA GLU A 53 -9.06 15.09 -23.09
C GLU A 53 -7.55 15.04 -22.86
N GLY A 54 -6.90 16.22 -22.87
CA GLY A 54 -5.52 16.37 -22.45
C GLY A 54 -5.29 15.87 -21.02
N LEU A 55 -6.22 16.17 -20.11
CA LEU A 55 -6.19 15.69 -18.72
C LEU A 55 -6.30 14.16 -18.64
N ILE A 56 -7.23 13.52 -19.35
CA ILE A 56 -7.33 12.04 -19.37
C ILE A 56 -6.06 11.41 -19.93
N ARG A 57 -5.55 11.93 -21.07
CA ARG A 57 -4.30 11.44 -21.67
C ARG A 57 -3.14 11.55 -20.70
N PHE A 58 -3.04 12.69 -20.01
CA PHE A 58 -2.09 12.90 -18.93
C PHE A 58 -2.28 11.90 -17.79
N LEU A 59 -3.49 11.74 -17.23
CA LEU A 59 -3.79 10.81 -16.14
C LEU A 59 -3.40 9.37 -16.47
N MET A 60 -3.62 8.94 -17.72
CA MET A 60 -3.31 7.60 -18.22
C MET A 60 -1.82 7.41 -18.49
N ARG A 61 -1.20 8.32 -19.27
CA ARG A 61 0.23 8.30 -19.61
C ARG A 61 1.08 8.24 -18.35
N ASP A 62 0.71 9.05 -17.37
CA ASP A 62 1.54 9.30 -16.22
C ASP A 62 1.06 8.54 -14.97
N ARG A 63 -0.01 7.72 -15.06
CA ARG A 63 -0.48 6.75 -14.04
C ARG A 63 -0.60 7.36 -12.63
N HIS A 64 -1.44 8.39 -12.52
CA HIS A 64 -1.05 9.66 -11.91
C HIS A 64 -1.34 9.92 -10.42
N GLY A 65 -0.47 9.54 -9.49
CA GLY A 65 -0.48 10.09 -8.13
C GLY A 65 0.88 10.01 -7.51
N CYS A 66 1.61 11.13 -7.42
CA CYS A 66 3.03 11.10 -7.05
C CYS A 66 3.40 12.23 -6.08
N TYR A 67 4.45 11.95 -5.31
CA TYR A 67 5.13 12.86 -4.40
C TYR A 67 6.18 13.68 -5.15
N ASP A 68 6.56 14.83 -4.60
CA ASP A 68 7.70 15.59 -5.10
C ASP A 68 9.05 14.91 -4.80
N ASP A 69 10.09 15.34 -5.49
CA ASP A 69 11.49 14.91 -5.31
C ASP A 69 12.07 15.16 -3.91
N HIS A 70 11.51 16.12 -3.17
CA HIS A 70 11.89 16.42 -1.79
C HIS A 70 11.28 15.49 -0.74
N SER A 71 10.39 14.59 -1.14
CA SER A 71 9.80 13.60 -0.25
C SER A 71 10.71 12.38 -0.10
N GLU A 72 10.60 11.72 1.05
CA GLU A 72 11.28 10.47 1.39
C GLU A 72 10.22 9.43 1.78
N VAL A 73 10.54 8.14 1.63
CA VAL A 73 9.68 7.01 1.99
C VAL A 73 10.38 6.11 3.01
N LEU A 74 9.62 5.56 3.96
CA LEU A 74 10.15 4.62 4.93
C LEU A 74 10.16 3.20 4.35
N THR A 75 11.32 2.55 4.39
CA THR A 75 11.53 1.16 3.98
C THR A 75 12.01 0.31 5.15
N ASP A 76 12.10 -1.00 4.96
CA ASP A 76 12.70 -1.96 5.91
C ASP A 76 14.18 -1.67 6.22
N SER A 77 14.86 -0.97 5.32
CA SER A 77 16.23 -0.47 5.51
C SER A 77 16.31 0.95 6.11
N GLY A 78 15.17 1.57 6.43
CA GLY A 78 15.06 2.93 6.95
C GLY A 78 14.51 3.93 5.92
N TRP A 79 14.62 5.22 6.24
CA TRP A 79 14.18 6.31 5.37
C TRP A 79 15.07 6.42 4.13
N LYS A 80 14.47 6.53 2.95
CA LYS A 80 15.14 6.73 1.68
C LYS A 80 14.55 7.92 0.93
N ALA A 81 15.40 8.77 0.37
CA ALA A 81 14.99 9.73 -0.63
C ALA A 81 14.58 8.99 -1.91
N TRP A 82 13.61 9.52 -2.65
CA TRP A 82 13.12 8.85 -3.85
C TRP A 82 14.18 8.49 -4.91
N PRO A 83 15.25 9.28 -5.12
CA PRO A 83 16.35 8.89 -6.00
C PRO A 83 17.06 7.59 -5.56
N ASP A 84 17.07 7.30 -4.26
CA ASP A 84 17.80 6.17 -3.65
C ASP A 84 16.96 4.89 -3.52
N VAL A 85 15.68 4.93 -3.90
CA VAL A 85 14.77 3.77 -3.84
C VAL A 85 15.03 2.84 -5.03
N SER A 86 15.39 1.56 -4.82
CA SER A 86 15.60 0.64 -5.96
C SER A 86 14.30 0.00 -6.44
N GLY A 87 13.34 -0.19 -5.53
CA GLY A 87 12.12 -0.98 -5.74
C GLY A 87 12.19 -2.39 -5.14
N ASP A 88 13.38 -2.85 -4.72
CA ASP A 88 13.58 -4.17 -4.08
C ASP A 88 13.28 -4.14 -2.58
N GLU A 89 13.09 -2.94 -2.02
CA GLU A 89 12.81 -2.76 -0.61
C GLU A 89 11.40 -3.24 -0.23
N LEU A 90 11.21 -3.49 1.07
CA LEU A 90 9.87 -3.54 1.62
C LEU A 90 9.51 -2.16 2.16
N PHE A 91 8.34 -1.67 1.78
CA PHE A 91 7.85 -0.32 2.09
C PHE A 91 6.97 -0.36 3.33
N ALA A 92 7.13 0.64 4.21
CA ALA A 92 6.26 0.79 5.37
C ALA A 92 4.85 1.18 4.93
N THR A 93 3.90 0.31 5.23
CA THR A 93 2.49 0.45 4.88
C THR A 93 1.59 0.34 6.11
N ARG A 94 0.34 0.76 5.98
CA ARG A 94 -0.63 0.75 7.09
C ARG A 94 -1.93 0.07 6.68
N THR A 95 -2.32 -0.94 7.44
CA THR A 95 -3.62 -1.60 7.27
C THR A 95 -4.78 -0.68 7.64
N ILE A 96 -6.00 -1.09 7.29
CA ILE A 96 -7.22 -0.32 7.60
C ILE A 96 -7.45 -0.17 9.12
N ASP A 97 -7.16 -1.22 9.90
CA ASP A 97 -7.21 -1.23 11.36
C ASP A 97 -6.01 -0.50 12.01
N GLY A 98 -5.01 -0.15 11.21
CA GLY A 98 -3.93 0.75 11.59
C GLY A 98 -2.63 0.11 12.01
N ARG A 99 -2.43 -1.16 11.69
CA ARG A 99 -1.20 -1.89 11.89
C ARG A 99 -0.16 -1.50 10.84
N LEU A 100 1.08 -1.31 11.28
CA LEU A 100 2.26 -1.16 10.43
C LEU A 100 2.68 -2.53 9.91
N GLU A 101 2.90 -2.61 8.59
CA GLU A 101 3.46 -3.79 7.93
C GLU A 101 4.38 -3.36 6.77
N TYR A 102 5.33 -4.21 6.42
CA TYR A 102 6.27 -3.96 5.33
C TYR A 102 5.88 -4.81 4.12
N GLN A 103 5.64 -4.18 2.96
CA GLN A 103 5.17 -4.84 1.74
C GLN A 103 6.09 -4.54 0.55
N PRO A 104 6.28 -5.49 -0.39
CA PRO A 104 7.09 -5.25 -1.58
C PRO A 104 6.45 -4.23 -2.51
N ALA A 105 7.26 -3.56 -3.32
CA ALA A 105 6.75 -2.77 -4.43
C ALA A 105 6.09 -3.67 -5.48
N LEU A 106 4.91 -3.27 -5.96
CA LEU A 106 4.29 -3.80 -7.16
C LEU A 106 4.78 -3.03 -8.41
N ARG A 107 5.11 -1.75 -8.24
CA ARG A 107 5.57 -0.86 -9.31
C ARG A 107 6.25 0.38 -8.75
N LEU A 108 7.37 0.80 -9.34
CA LEU A 108 8.00 2.10 -9.06
C LEU A 108 7.64 3.12 -10.15
N VAL A 109 7.45 4.38 -9.78
CA VAL A 109 7.14 5.49 -10.68
C VAL A 109 8.19 6.58 -10.52
N ARG A 110 8.77 7.00 -11.65
CA ARG A 110 9.66 8.16 -11.76
C ARG A 110 9.39 8.85 -13.09
N LYS A 111 9.06 10.13 -13.07
CA LYS A 111 8.80 10.91 -14.29
C LYS A 111 9.01 12.38 -14.04
N GLU A 112 9.38 13.11 -15.09
CA GLU A 112 9.33 14.58 -15.07
C GLU A 112 7.87 15.04 -15.03
N TYR A 113 7.62 16.11 -14.28
CA TYR A 113 6.30 16.69 -14.12
C TYR A 113 6.41 18.20 -14.02
N ARG A 114 5.67 18.86 -14.89
CA ARG A 114 5.46 20.30 -14.86
C ARG A 114 3.97 20.58 -14.72
N GLY A 115 3.57 21.10 -13.57
CA GLY A 115 2.16 21.35 -13.28
C GLY A 115 1.93 21.74 -11.84
N HIS A 116 0.67 21.88 -11.47
CA HIS A 116 0.32 22.26 -10.11
C HIS A 116 0.44 21.06 -9.15
N MET A 117 0.89 21.30 -7.93
CA MET A 117 0.86 20.36 -6.81
C MET A 117 0.14 20.99 -5.63
N ILE A 118 -0.37 20.15 -4.73
CA ILE A 118 -1.07 20.55 -3.52
C ILE A 118 -0.16 20.31 -2.32
N GLY A 119 0.16 21.41 -1.62
CA GLY A 119 0.87 21.40 -0.37
C GLY A 119 -0.06 21.26 0.83
N PHE A 120 0.31 20.42 1.78
CA PHE A 120 -0.32 20.28 3.10
C PHE A 120 0.73 20.57 4.16
N LYS A 121 0.55 21.64 4.91
CA LYS A 121 1.49 22.09 5.92
C LYS A 121 0.82 22.29 7.27
N GLY A 122 1.30 21.57 8.26
CA GLY A 122 0.82 21.64 9.65
C GLY A 122 1.97 21.69 10.65
N MET A 123 1.62 21.60 11.94
CA MET A 123 2.63 21.58 13.01
C MET A 123 3.48 20.30 12.99
N SER A 124 2.89 19.18 12.57
CA SER A 124 3.46 17.83 12.57
C SER A 124 3.24 17.10 11.24
N LEU A 125 3.00 17.85 10.15
CA LEU A 125 2.70 17.34 8.81
C LEU A 125 3.30 18.28 7.77
N ASP A 126 3.96 17.72 6.76
CA ASP A 126 4.35 18.39 5.54
C ASP A 126 4.24 17.37 4.40
N LEU A 127 3.54 17.71 3.33
CA LEU A 127 3.29 16.84 2.19
C LEU A 127 3.07 17.70 0.94
N MET A 128 3.68 17.31 -0.18
CA MET A 128 3.47 17.94 -1.48
C MET A 128 3.17 16.84 -2.50
N VAL A 129 1.98 16.88 -3.10
CA VAL A 129 1.51 15.81 -3.99
C VAL A 129 0.76 16.36 -5.19
N THR A 130 0.73 15.61 -6.28
CA THR A 130 -0.14 15.94 -7.42
C THR A 130 -1.61 16.01 -6.98
N PRO A 131 -2.47 16.86 -7.57
CA PRO A 131 -3.85 17.06 -7.14
C PRO A 131 -4.67 15.77 -6.96
N ASP A 132 -4.43 14.76 -7.79
CA ASP A 132 -5.16 13.48 -7.79
C ASP A 132 -4.55 12.39 -6.91
N HIS A 133 -3.40 12.64 -6.29
CA HIS A 133 -2.80 11.72 -5.33
C HIS A 133 -3.76 11.49 -4.15
N ARG A 134 -4.03 10.24 -3.76
CA ARG A 134 -4.89 9.99 -2.60
C ARG A 134 -4.13 10.26 -1.31
N VAL A 135 -4.71 11.05 -0.42
CA VAL A 135 -4.22 11.25 0.95
C VAL A 135 -5.13 10.50 1.93
N LEU A 136 -4.57 9.96 3.00
CA LEU A 136 -5.33 9.26 4.02
C LEU A 136 -5.92 10.26 5.01
N ALA A 137 -7.18 10.65 4.80
CA ALA A 137 -7.82 11.74 5.53
C ALA A 137 -9.19 11.38 6.13
N SER A 138 -9.51 12.03 7.26
CA SER A 138 -10.82 11.98 7.92
C SER A 138 -11.45 13.37 7.93
N GLU A 139 -12.71 13.47 7.51
CA GLU A 139 -13.47 14.72 7.61
C GLU A 139 -13.78 15.07 9.09
N MET A 140 -13.87 16.37 9.40
CA MET A 140 -14.18 16.87 10.75
C MET A 140 -15.58 17.51 10.85
N THR A 141 -16.52 17.04 10.04
CA THR A 141 -17.86 17.63 9.87
C THR A 141 -18.84 17.26 10.98
N THR A 142 -18.69 16.11 11.65
CA THR A 142 -19.62 15.63 12.70
C THR A 142 -18.96 15.50 14.07
N LEU A 143 -19.76 15.57 15.15
CA LEU A 143 -19.28 15.32 16.53
C LEU A 143 -18.68 13.91 16.67
N ALA A 144 -19.29 12.92 16.00
CA ALA A 144 -18.79 11.55 15.93
C ALA A 144 -17.40 11.48 15.27
N GLY A 145 -17.21 12.10 14.10
CA GLY A 145 -15.91 12.15 13.40
C GLY A 145 -14.82 12.89 14.19
N ARG A 146 -15.20 13.83 15.08
CA ARG A 146 -14.25 14.47 16.00
C ARG A 146 -13.77 13.55 17.11
N ARG A 147 -14.63 12.65 17.60
CA ARG A 147 -14.34 11.67 18.68
C ARG A 147 -13.63 10.42 18.16
N ARG A 148 -14.09 9.87 17.02
CA ARG A 148 -13.54 8.67 16.38
C ARG A 148 -13.33 8.94 14.88
N PRO A 149 -12.14 9.43 14.48
CA PRO A 149 -11.84 9.71 13.09
C PRO A 149 -11.90 8.41 12.26
N LEU A 150 -12.58 8.46 11.12
CA LEU A 150 -12.59 7.40 10.12
C LEU A 150 -11.76 7.86 8.93
N TYR A 151 -10.64 7.19 8.72
CA TYR A 151 -9.68 7.56 7.70
C TYR A 151 -9.98 6.83 6.39
N HIS A 152 -10.06 7.58 5.30
CA HIS A 152 -10.26 7.05 3.96
C HIS A 152 -9.22 7.67 3.02
N LEU A 153 -8.80 6.91 2.02
CA LEU A 153 -8.04 7.46 0.92
C LEU A 153 -8.95 8.38 0.10
N ARG A 154 -8.53 9.63 -0.06
CA ARG A 154 -9.27 10.68 -0.76
C ARG A 154 -8.32 11.45 -1.65
N PRO A 155 -8.70 11.83 -2.88
CA PRO A 155 -7.84 12.70 -3.68
C PRO A 155 -7.45 13.97 -2.89
N ALA A 156 -6.18 14.36 -2.98
CA ALA A 156 -5.58 15.48 -2.25
C ALA A 156 -6.41 16.76 -2.43
N HIS A 157 -6.88 16.94 -3.65
CA HIS A 157 -7.72 18.04 -4.03
C HIS A 157 -9.09 18.11 -3.32
N SER A 158 -9.66 16.97 -2.93
CA SER A 158 -11.04 16.93 -2.40
C SER A 158 -11.10 17.43 -0.95
N VAL A 159 -9.94 17.50 -0.31
CA VAL A 159 -9.73 18.00 1.04
C VAL A 159 -9.06 19.38 1.04
N LEU A 160 -8.77 19.94 -0.14
CA LEU A 160 -8.20 21.27 -0.31
C LEU A 160 -9.08 22.33 0.36
N TRP A 161 -8.48 23.09 1.28
CA TRP A 161 -9.11 24.12 2.11
C TRP A 161 -10.31 23.66 2.95
N ARG A 162 -10.57 22.35 3.04
CA ARG A 162 -11.64 21.77 3.87
C ARG A 162 -11.08 21.28 5.20
N SER A 163 -11.86 21.38 6.26
CA SER A 163 -11.45 20.91 7.59
C SER A 163 -11.34 19.37 7.62
N HIS A 164 -10.12 18.85 7.73
CA HIS A 164 -9.83 17.41 7.75
C HIS A 164 -8.65 17.05 8.67
N ARG A 165 -8.50 15.77 8.99
CA ARG A 165 -7.34 15.23 9.72
C ARG A 165 -6.60 14.22 8.88
N HIS A 166 -5.28 14.20 9.05
CA HIS A 166 -4.44 13.08 8.62
C HIS A 166 -4.10 12.18 9.83
N VAL A 167 -3.40 11.09 9.56
CA VAL A 167 -2.86 10.18 10.58
C VAL A 167 -1.36 10.01 10.34
N THR A 168 -0.60 9.98 11.43
CA THR A 168 0.87 9.86 11.38
C THR A 168 1.39 8.70 12.23
N THR A 169 0.50 7.90 12.83
CA THR A 169 0.82 6.78 13.72
C THR A 169 0.29 5.43 13.20
N ALA A 170 0.87 4.35 13.71
CA ALA A 170 0.43 2.98 13.45
C ALA A 170 0.65 2.11 14.71
N SER A 171 0.05 0.92 14.75
CA SER A 171 0.36 -0.11 15.76
C SER A 171 1.42 -1.06 15.21
N TRP A 172 2.36 -1.47 16.07
CA TRP A 172 3.44 -2.38 15.70
C TRP A 172 3.46 -3.57 16.66
N SER A 173 3.42 -4.77 16.10
CA SER A 173 3.51 -6.00 16.91
C SER A 173 4.97 -6.37 17.15
N GLY A 174 5.79 -6.40 16.09
CA GLY A 174 7.21 -6.76 16.13
C GLY A 174 7.49 -8.16 16.67
N GLU A 175 8.77 -8.48 16.80
CA GLU A 175 9.23 -9.77 17.32
C GLU A 175 9.31 -9.75 18.85
N ALA A 176 8.71 -10.75 19.50
CA ALA A 176 8.93 -11.00 20.91
C ALA A 176 10.32 -11.63 21.12
N LEU A 177 11.00 -11.25 22.20
CA LEU A 177 12.27 -11.83 22.59
C LEU A 177 12.21 -12.12 24.09
N GLU A 178 12.54 -13.35 24.48
CA GLU A 178 12.50 -13.79 25.88
C GLU A 178 13.78 -13.40 26.63
N TYR A 179 14.94 -13.56 25.99
CA TYR A 179 16.25 -13.19 26.53
C TYR A 179 17.25 -12.91 25.40
N PHE A 180 18.26 -12.09 25.70
CA PHE A 180 19.49 -12.10 24.92
C PHE A 180 20.46 -13.13 25.52
N GLN A 181 21.24 -13.79 24.68
CA GLN A 181 22.29 -14.71 25.13
C GLN A 181 23.63 -14.28 24.57
N PHE A 182 24.53 -13.90 25.47
CA PHE A 182 25.90 -13.52 25.13
C PHE A 182 26.83 -14.08 26.19
N ASP A 183 28.01 -14.55 25.77
CA ASP A 183 29.07 -14.94 26.70
C ASP A 183 28.64 -15.98 27.76
N GLY A 184 27.71 -16.88 27.39
CA GLY A 184 27.14 -17.90 28.29
C GLY A 184 26.10 -17.37 29.30
N GLN A 185 25.82 -16.07 29.33
CA GLN A 185 24.85 -15.42 30.21
C GLN A 185 23.56 -15.05 29.46
N ARG A 186 22.42 -15.22 30.13
CA ARG A 186 21.12 -14.72 29.67
C ARG A 186 20.86 -13.34 30.26
N PHE A 187 20.44 -12.41 29.42
CA PHE A 187 20.11 -11.04 29.79
C PHE A 187 18.62 -10.79 29.60
N ARG A 188 18.02 -10.11 30.59
CA ARG A 188 16.67 -9.57 30.47
C ARG A 188 16.61 -8.59 29.30
N PRO A 189 15.70 -8.78 28.31
CA PRO A 189 15.67 -7.96 27.11
C PRO A 189 15.44 -6.48 27.38
N ASP A 190 14.51 -6.15 28.28
CA ASP A 190 14.18 -4.77 28.62
C ASP A 190 15.37 -4.04 29.27
N ALA A 191 16.04 -4.68 30.23
CA ALA A 191 17.20 -4.11 30.91
C ALA A 191 18.37 -3.88 29.94
N LEU A 192 18.69 -4.88 29.09
CA LEU A 192 19.78 -4.75 28.13
C LEU A 192 19.46 -3.70 27.05
N LEU A 193 18.22 -3.61 26.58
CA LEU A 193 17.82 -2.60 25.60
C LEU A 193 17.86 -1.17 26.17
N ARG A 194 17.48 -0.97 27.44
CA ARG A 194 17.69 0.32 28.12
C ARG A 194 19.16 0.70 28.15
N LEU A 195 20.04 -0.26 28.47
CA LEU A 195 21.48 -0.04 28.45
C LEU A 195 22.02 0.26 27.04
N VAL A 196 21.53 -0.42 26.00
CA VAL A 196 21.87 -0.12 24.60
C VAL A 196 21.44 1.30 24.23
N GLY A 197 20.21 1.70 24.56
CA GLY A 197 19.71 3.04 24.28
C GLY A 197 20.54 4.12 24.99
N PHE A 198 20.87 3.89 26.26
CA PHE A 198 21.69 4.80 27.06
C PHE A 198 23.14 4.87 26.55
N PHE A 199 23.69 3.72 26.15
CA PHE A 199 25.02 3.63 25.53
C PHE A 199 25.12 4.44 24.24
N ILE A 200 24.11 4.41 23.39
CA ILE A 200 24.12 5.17 22.14
C ILE A 200 24.34 6.66 22.41
N GLY A 201 23.77 7.23 23.47
CA GLY A 201 23.97 8.64 23.83
C GLY A 201 25.30 8.90 24.55
N ASP A 202 25.49 8.29 25.73
CA ASP A 202 26.59 8.66 26.64
C ASP A 202 27.74 7.63 26.74
N GLY A 203 27.59 6.50 26.05
CA GLY A 203 28.54 5.40 26.10
C GLY A 203 29.65 5.47 25.06
N ASN A 204 30.80 4.90 25.42
CA ASN A 204 31.92 4.67 24.51
C ASN A 204 32.52 3.28 24.73
N LEU A 205 32.88 2.59 23.66
CA LEU A 205 33.60 1.32 23.76
C LEU A 205 35.10 1.55 23.97
N SER A 206 35.63 1.02 25.07
CA SER A 206 37.08 0.97 25.32
C SER A 206 37.74 -0.11 24.45
N PRO A 207 39.04 0.03 24.08
CA PRO A 207 39.85 -1.06 23.55
C PRO A 207 39.90 -2.29 24.47
N SER A 208 39.70 -2.11 25.77
CA SER A 208 39.89 -3.15 26.79
C SER A 208 38.61 -3.85 27.25
N ASN A 209 37.67 -4.24 26.37
CA ASN A 209 36.42 -4.96 26.73
C ASN A 209 35.58 -4.30 27.85
N HIS A 210 35.46 -2.98 27.81
CA HIS A 210 34.61 -2.21 28.72
C HIS A 210 33.72 -1.25 27.93
N ILE A 211 32.51 -1.06 28.43
CA ILE A 211 31.67 0.09 28.10
C ILE A 211 31.99 1.19 29.09
N VAL A 212 32.35 2.37 28.63
CA VAL A 212 32.78 3.49 29.49
C VAL A 212 31.83 4.66 29.31
N PHE A 213 31.46 5.29 30.43
CA PHE A 213 30.56 6.43 30.50
C PHE A 213 31.24 7.59 31.24
N ASN A 214 31.18 8.78 30.65
CA ASN A 214 31.64 10.03 31.26
C ASN A 214 30.44 10.89 31.66
N LEU A 215 29.83 10.56 32.80
CA LEU A 215 28.58 11.18 33.24
C LEU A 215 28.84 12.28 34.27
N ARG A 216 28.12 13.40 34.13
CA ARG A 216 28.18 14.51 35.08
C ARG A 216 26.89 14.69 35.87
N LYS A 217 25.75 14.21 35.35
CA LYS A 217 24.45 14.45 35.97
C LYS A 217 24.10 13.29 36.91
N ALA A 218 23.73 13.60 38.15
CA ALA A 218 23.37 12.60 39.15
C ALA A 218 22.19 11.69 38.69
N ARG A 219 21.27 12.20 37.86
CA ARG A 219 20.18 11.39 37.30
C ARG A 219 20.66 10.29 36.36
N GLU A 220 21.62 10.60 35.48
CA GLU A 220 22.19 9.67 34.50
C GLU A 220 22.98 8.58 35.23
N ILE A 221 23.73 8.96 36.26
CA ILE A 221 24.46 8.01 37.11
C ILE A 221 23.50 7.06 37.83
N ARG A 222 22.41 7.58 38.43
CA ARG A 222 21.40 6.73 39.08
C ARG A 222 20.73 5.78 38.08
N PHE A 223 20.39 6.29 36.89
CA PHE A 223 19.80 5.50 35.83
C PHE A 223 20.74 4.36 35.38
N LEU A 224 22.01 4.67 35.11
CA LEU A 224 23.03 3.69 34.73
C LEU A 224 23.22 2.61 35.81
N ASN A 225 23.28 3.00 37.08
CA ASN A 225 23.37 2.03 38.19
C ASN A 225 22.19 1.07 38.22
N GLY A 226 20.97 1.58 38.06
CA GLY A 226 19.75 0.76 38.03
C GLY A 226 19.75 -0.24 36.87
N ILE A 227 19.97 0.24 35.64
CA ILE A 227 19.91 -0.62 34.45
C ILE A 227 21.06 -1.64 34.39
N ALA A 228 22.25 -1.30 34.91
CA ALA A 228 23.36 -2.25 34.99
C ALA A 228 23.02 -3.39 35.96
N ALA A 229 22.50 -3.06 37.15
CA ALA A 229 22.05 -4.05 38.12
C ALA A 229 20.90 -4.92 37.57
N GLU A 230 19.90 -4.33 36.91
CA GLU A 230 18.80 -5.05 36.26
C GLU A 230 19.28 -6.00 35.14
N ALA A 231 20.33 -5.61 34.42
CA ALA A 231 20.96 -6.43 33.39
C ALA A 231 21.90 -7.50 33.97
N GLY A 232 22.13 -7.52 35.29
CA GLY A 232 23.09 -8.44 35.92
C GLY A 232 24.54 -8.11 35.55
N LEU A 233 24.84 -6.83 35.35
CA LEU A 233 26.16 -6.30 35.00
C LEU A 233 26.71 -5.46 36.15
N GLU A 234 28.01 -5.63 36.42
CA GLU A 234 28.70 -4.87 37.46
C GLU A 234 29.17 -3.51 36.94
N LEU A 235 28.85 -2.43 37.66
CA LEU A 235 29.37 -1.10 37.37
C LEU A 235 30.58 -0.80 38.26
N ARG A 236 31.70 -0.42 37.65
CA ARG A 236 32.95 -0.10 38.35
C ARG A 236 33.38 1.33 38.12
N GLU A 237 34.09 1.90 39.08
CA GLU A 237 34.84 3.14 38.84
C GLU A 237 35.99 2.86 37.88
N TRP A 238 36.14 3.76 36.91
CA TRP A 238 37.16 3.73 35.88
C TRP A 238 37.96 5.02 35.92
N ARG A 239 39.16 4.99 35.34
CA ARG A 239 40.11 6.12 35.25
C ARG A 239 39.38 7.47 35.11
N ASN A 240 39.81 8.46 35.88
CA ASN A 240 39.25 9.82 35.90
C ASN A 240 37.78 9.92 36.36
N ARG A 241 37.37 9.07 37.31
CA ARG A 241 35.99 9.01 37.85
C ARG A 241 34.93 8.68 36.80
N HIS A 242 35.34 8.06 35.69
CA HIS A 242 34.41 7.51 34.72
C HIS A 242 33.75 6.27 35.31
N LEU A 243 32.62 5.86 34.76
CA LEU A 243 31.96 4.62 35.13
C LEU A 243 32.17 3.62 33.99
N ALA A 244 32.43 2.36 34.32
CA ALA A 244 32.63 1.32 33.32
C ALA A 244 31.88 0.03 33.66
N VAL A 245 31.34 -0.59 32.63
CA VAL A 245 30.75 -1.92 32.68
C VAL A 245 31.70 -2.88 31.96
N PRO A 246 32.35 -3.82 32.65
CA PRO A 246 33.12 -4.89 32.02
C PRO A 246 32.19 -5.79 31.20
N ILE A 247 32.60 -6.13 29.98
CA ILE A 247 31.77 -6.93 29.06
C ILE A 247 32.58 -8.02 28.36
N GLY A 248 31.92 -9.11 28.00
CA GLY A 248 32.51 -10.16 27.17
C GLY A 248 32.48 -9.83 25.66
N PRO A 249 33.10 -10.69 24.82
CA PRO A 249 33.16 -10.50 23.37
C PRO A 249 31.79 -10.42 22.68
N GLY A 250 30.80 -11.18 23.15
CA GLY A 250 29.45 -11.20 22.60
C GLY A 250 28.73 -9.86 22.82
N LEU A 251 28.68 -9.38 24.06
CA LEU A 251 28.13 -8.05 24.35
C LEU A 251 28.90 -6.95 23.62
N ARG A 252 30.24 -7.05 23.55
CA ARG A 252 31.06 -6.09 22.80
C ARG A 252 30.63 -5.98 21.35
N THR A 253 30.28 -7.09 20.70
CA THR A 253 29.79 -7.11 19.32
C THR A 253 28.47 -6.34 19.20
N LEU A 254 27.50 -6.59 20.10
CA LEU A 254 26.24 -5.85 20.15
C LEU A 254 26.45 -4.33 20.28
N PHE A 255 27.30 -3.89 21.22
CA PHE A 255 27.55 -2.46 21.40
C PHE A 255 28.38 -1.85 20.26
N ALA A 256 29.19 -2.66 19.57
CA ALA A 256 29.94 -2.20 18.39
C ALA A 256 28.99 -1.96 17.19
N GLU A 257 27.92 -2.74 17.06
CA GLU A 257 26.88 -2.54 16.04
C GLU A 257 26.13 -1.20 16.18
N CYS A 258 26.21 -0.54 17.35
CA CYS A 258 25.68 0.80 17.56
C CYS A 258 26.51 1.90 16.88
N TYR A 259 27.59 1.54 16.17
CA TYR A 259 28.35 2.42 15.30
C TYR A 259 28.36 1.89 13.87
N SER A 260 28.13 2.79 12.91
CA SER A 260 28.25 2.49 11.48
C SER A 260 28.85 3.70 10.77
N ASN A 261 29.94 3.51 10.03
CA ASN A 261 30.68 4.58 9.33
C ASN A 261 30.97 5.81 10.23
N ARG A 262 31.45 5.55 11.46
CA ARG A 262 31.73 6.57 12.49
C ARG A 262 30.49 7.36 12.98
N GLN A 263 29.28 6.96 12.60
CA GLN A 263 28.04 7.51 13.13
C GLN A 263 27.42 6.54 14.13
N LYS A 264 26.83 7.09 15.18
CA LYS A 264 25.97 6.33 16.09
C LYS A 264 24.70 5.89 15.36
N VAL A 265 24.25 4.68 15.62
CA VAL A 265 23.05 4.06 15.02
C VAL A 265 22.37 3.13 16.03
N ILE A 266 21.10 2.84 15.81
CA ILE A 266 20.43 1.69 16.40
C ILE A 266 20.68 0.49 15.47
N PRO A 267 21.17 -0.66 15.94
CA PRO A 267 21.28 -1.86 15.11
C PRO A 267 19.92 -2.25 14.53
N SER A 268 19.82 -2.42 13.20
CA SER A 268 18.53 -2.59 12.51
C SER A 268 17.69 -3.75 13.05
N ARG A 269 18.32 -4.86 13.43
CA ARG A 269 17.64 -6.01 14.05
C ARG A 269 16.88 -5.65 15.33
N LEU A 270 17.36 -4.66 16.10
CA LEU A 270 16.67 -4.23 17.32
C LEU A 270 15.41 -3.43 17.01
N LEU A 271 15.36 -2.72 15.88
CA LEU A 271 14.15 -2.01 15.43
C LEU A 271 13.02 -2.97 15.02
N GLY A 272 13.32 -4.25 14.76
CA GLY A 272 12.32 -5.29 14.47
C GLY A 272 11.58 -5.82 15.70
N LEU A 273 12.07 -5.53 16.91
CA LEU A 273 11.49 -6.05 18.15
C LEU A 273 10.11 -5.46 18.44
N SER A 274 9.37 -6.13 19.33
CA SER A 274 8.04 -5.74 19.76
C SER A 274 8.01 -4.35 20.41
N ALA A 275 6.86 -3.68 20.32
CA ALA A 275 6.69 -2.32 20.84
C ALA A 275 7.05 -2.20 22.35
N SER A 276 6.82 -3.24 23.14
CA SER A 276 7.20 -3.28 24.57
C SER A 276 8.72 -3.27 24.78
N LEU A 277 9.47 -3.97 23.93
CA LEU A 277 10.93 -4.00 23.97
C LEU A 277 11.55 -2.72 23.39
N LEU A 278 10.95 -2.20 22.32
CA LEU A 278 11.33 -0.90 21.75
C LEU A 278 11.13 0.25 22.74
N GLN A 279 10.15 0.14 23.65
CA GLN A 279 9.91 1.12 24.70
C GLN A 279 11.10 1.18 25.68
N ALA A 280 11.72 0.05 26.00
CA ALA A 280 12.92 -0.01 26.83
C ALA A 280 14.14 0.65 26.13
N LEU A 281 14.34 0.38 24.84
CA LEU A 281 15.38 1.06 24.04
C LEU A 281 15.16 2.58 24.01
N TYR A 282 13.91 2.99 23.82
CA TYR A 282 13.50 4.39 23.80
C TYR A 282 13.77 5.10 25.13
N GLU A 283 13.50 4.47 26.27
CA GLU A 283 13.80 4.99 27.61
C GLU A 283 15.30 5.29 27.77
N GLY A 284 16.17 4.36 27.36
CA GLY A 284 17.62 4.57 27.40
C GLY A 284 18.09 5.74 26.54
N LEU A 285 17.55 5.87 25.32
CA LEU A 285 17.86 7.01 24.43
C LEU A 285 17.41 8.34 25.04
N MET A 286 16.23 8.36 25.68
CA MET A 286 15.69 9.59 26.26
C MET A 286 16.41 10.03 27.54
N GLU A 287 16.93 9.10 28.33
CA GLU A 287 17.68 9.43 29.56
C GLU A 287 19.09 9.96 29.28
N SER A 288 19.68 9.59 28.14
CA SER A 288 20.99 10.09 27.71
C SER A 288 20.88 11.49 27.06
N ASP A 289 20.48 11.53 25.79
CA ASP A 289 20.43 12.76 24.97
C ASP A 289 19.00 13.32 24.79
N GLY A 290 18.04 12.83 25.57
CA GLY A 290 16.65 13.28 25.53
C GLY A 290 16.31 14.42 26.49
N SER A 291 15.20 15.08 26.19
CA SER A 291 14.57 16.09 27.02
C SER A 291 13.06 15.88 27.03
N VAL A 292 12.48 15.85 28.23
CA VAL A 292 11.03 15.74 28.44
C VAL A 292 10.56 17.05 29.07
N GLN A 293 9.69 17.75 28.37
CA GLN A 293 8.99 18.90 28.91
C GLN A 293 7.62 18.46 29.41
N VAL A 294 7.47 18.37 30.73
CA VAL A 294 6.20 18.06 31.40
C VAL A 294 5.24 19.24 31.23
N ARG A 295 4.00 18.96 30.82
CA ARG A 295 3.01 20.00 30.50
C ARG A 295 1.68 19.74 31.21
N PRO A 296 1.36 20.45 32.30
CA PRO A 296 0.10 20.25 33.02
C PRO A 296 -1.12 20.33 32.08
N GLY A 297 -1.96 19.30 32.10
CA GLY A 297 -3.18 19.21 31.29
C GLY A 297 -2.96 18.95 29.78
N ARG A 298 -1.75 18.57 29.36
CA ARG A 298 -1.41 18.17 27.98
C ARG A 298 -0.42 17.01 28.00
N ALA A 299 -0.33 16.23 26.91
CA ALA A 299 0.80 15.31 26.77
C ALA A 299 2.16 16.01 26.92
N ASP A 300 3.07 15.29 27.55
CA ASP A 300 4.48 15.65 27.63
C ASP A 300 5.08 15.75 26.23
N LYS A 301 5.98 16.72 26.06
CA LYS A 301 6.72 16.91 24.81
C LYS A 301 8.11 16.32 24.98
N HIS A 302 8.40 15.29 24.19
CA HIS A 302 9.69 14.64 24.18
C HIS A 302 10.51 15.18 23.02
N SER A 303 11.79 15.44 23.24
CA SER A 303 12.74 15.86 22.22
C SER A 303 14.02 15.05 22.38
N TYR A 304 14.54 14.50 21.28
CA TYR A 304 15.81 13.81 21.24
C TYR A 304 16.77 14.55 20.31
N TYR A 305 18.03 14.65 20.69
CA TYR A 305 19.05 15.40 19.97
C TYR A 305 20.20 14.50 19.57
N THR A 306 20.70 14.65 18.36
CA THR A 306 21.88 13.89 17.89
C THR A 306 22.56 14.60 16.72
N THR A 307 23.85 14.37 16.53
CA THR A 307 24.59 14.80 15.33
C THR A 307 24.54 13.74 14.21
N SER A 308 24.10 12.52 14.50
CA SER A 308 23.94 11.45 13.51
C SER A 308 22.57 11.58 12.83
N LYS A 309 22.55 11.95 11.55
CA LYS A 309 21.30 11.98 10.75
C LYS A 309 20.64 10.60 10.73
N ARG A 310 21.42 9.53 10.58
CA ARG A 310 20.91 8.15 10.57
C ARG A 310 20.25 7.77 11.89
N LEU A 311 20.84 8.14 13.03
CA LEU A 311 20.21 7.91 14.33
C LEU A 311 18.94 8.74 14.51
N ALA A 312 18.93 9.98 14.00
CA ALA A 312 17.74 10.83 14.04
C ALA A 312 16.58 10.23 13.22
N ASP A 313 16.90 9.63 12.06
CA ASP A 313 15.95 8.88 11.23
C ASP A 313 15.41 7.64 11.93
N GLN A 314 16.30 6.87 12.55
CA GLN A 314 15.92 5.68 13.33
C GLN A 314 15.12 6.03 14.57
N ALA A 315 15.38 7.17 15.21
CA ALA A 315 14.56 7.65 16.32
C ALA A 315 13.14 8.06 15.87
N GLN A 316 12.98 8.59 14.66
CA GLN A 316 11.65 8.85 14.07
C GLN A 316 10.91 7.53 13.75
N GLU A 317 11.60 6.53 13.20
CA GLU A 317 11.05 5.18 12.96
C GLU A 317 10.66 4.50 14.29
N LEU A 318 11.52 4.55 15.29
CA LEU A 318 11.27 4.02 16.63
C LEU A 318 10.00 4.65 17.23
N ALA A 319 9.84 5.96 17.11
CA ALA A 319 8.63 6.65 17.56
C ALA A 319 7.37 6.13 16.84
N LEU A 320 7.42 5.91 15.52
CA LEU A 320 6.31 5.31 14.77
C LEU A 320 5.92 3.94 15.32
N LYS A 321 6.92 3.06 15.54
CA LYS A 321 6.71 1.71 16.08
C LYS A 321 6.21 1.71 17.52
N LEU A 322 6.40 2.79 18.27
CA LEU A 322 5.79 3.02 19.58
C LEU A 322 4.38 3.64 19.52
N GLY A 323 3.80 3.76 18.32
CA GLY A 323 2.49 4.38 18.12
C GLY A 323 2.48 5.90 18.26
N ARG A 324 3.66 6.53 18.17
CA ARG A 324 3.85 7.98 18.33
C ARG A 324 4.18 8.63 17.00
N SER A 325 3.93 9.91 16.89
CA SER A 325 4.36 10.72 15.74
C SER A 325 5.64 11.45 16.10
N ALA A 326 6.57 11.59 15.17
CA ALA A 326 7.78 12.38 15.39
C ALA A 326 8.11 13.24 14.18
N SER A 327 8.51 14.48 14.41
CA SER A 327 9.10 15.34 13.36
C SER A 327 10.60 15.46 13.56
N LEU A 328 11.34 15.54 12.46
CA LEU A 328 12.78 15.67 12.42
C LEU A 328 13.13 17.03 11.81
N ARG A 329 13.97 17.82 12.46
CA ARG A 329 14.47 19.09 11.89
C ARG A 329 15.93 19.32 12.23
N PRO A 330 16.69 20.04 11.39
CA PRO A 330 17.96 20.61 11.82
C PRO A 330 17.72 21.55 13.01
N HIS A 331 18.64 21.52 13.97
CA HIS A 331 18.66 22.42 15.09
C HIS A 331 19.65 23.54 14.80
N GLU A 332 19.13 24.74 14.59
CA GLU A 332 19.95 25.94 14.41
C GLU A 332 20.83 26.18 15.65
N THR A 333 22.12 26.42 15.44
CA THR A 333 23.05 26.77 16.50
C THR A 333 22.73 28.17 17.01
N VAL A 334 22.47 28.29 18.31
CA VAL A 334 22.31 29.60 18.97
C VAL A 334 23.68 30.01 19.55
N PRO A 335 24.11 31.28 19.44
CA PRO A 335 25.31 31.76 20.10
C PRO A 335 25.26 31.45 21.61
N GLY A 336 26.28 30.75 22.13
CA GLY A 336 26.37 30.35 23.54
C GLY A 336 25.94 28.91 23.87
N ASP A 337 25.44 28.13 22.91
CA ASP A 337 24.92 26.77 23.14
C ASP A 337 26.00 25.67 23.32
N GLY A 338 27.27 26.07 23.54
CA GLY A 338 28.40 25.15 23.67
C GLY A 338 28.66 24.36 22.38
N HIS A 339 29.70 24.73 21.64
CA HIS A 339 30.05 24.04 20.40
C HIS A 339 30.32 22.53 20.63
N TYR A 340 29.48 21.66 20.06
CA TYR A 340 29.80 20.26 19.84
C TYR A 340 30.21 20.06 18.36
N GLY A 341 31.40 20.55 18.02
CA GLY A 341 31.98 20.40 16.68
C GLY A 341 31.28 21.21 15.56
N SER A 342 31.68 20.94 14.31
CA SER A 342 31.18 21.59 13.10
C SER A 342 29.97 20.87 12.46
N LEU A 343 29.47 19.80 13.08
CA LEU A 343 28.42 18.96 12.50
C LEU A 343 27.02 19.50 12.82
N PRO A 344 26.06 19.43 11.86
CA PRO A 344 24.68 19.84 12.11
C PRO A 344 24.03 18.95 13.18
N ARG A 345 23.37 19.58 14.16
CA ARG A 345 22.58 18.87 15.18
C ARG A 345 21.16 18.68 14.67
N TRP A 346 20.59 17.50 14.90
CA TRP A 346 19.22 17.16 14.57
C TRP A 346 18.37 17.12 15.83
N ARG A 347 17.14 17.62 15.74
CA ARG A 347 16.12 17.53 16.79
C ARG A 347 14.96 16.68 16.30
N VAL A 348 14.71 15.57 16.99
CA VAL A 348 13.53 14.73 16.83
C VAL A 348 12.51 15.14 17.88
N THR A 349 11.40 15.74 17.47
CA THR A 349 10.29 16.09 18.38
C THR A 349 9.23 15.01 18.31
N ILE A 350 8.98 14.34 19.44
CA ILE A 350 8.04 13.22 19.54
C ILE A 350 6.76 13.69 20.21
N TYR A 351 5.64 13.32 19.61
CA TYR A 351 4.29 13.70 20.01
C TYR A 351 3.51 12.49 20.51
N ASN A 352 2.98 12.59 21.73
CA ASN A 352 2.27 11.49 22.39
C ASN A 352 0.74 11.54 22.22
N GLU A 353 0.15 12.63 21.70
CA GLU A 353 -1.31 12.81 21.61
C GLU A 353 -1.77 13.62 20.38
N ARG A 354 -2.24 14.87 20.56
CA ARG A 354 -3.04 15.65 19.59
C ARG A 354 -2.36 15.80 18.22
N ASN A 355 -1.03 15.84 18.19
CA ASN A 355 -0.25 16.02 16.98
C ASN A 355 -0.02 14.73 16.18
N SER A 356 -0.42 13.57 16.72
CA SER A 356 -0.47 12.28 16.01
C SER A 356 -1.65 12.19 15.02
N ARG A 357 -2.55 13.18 15.07
CA ARG A 357 -3.72 13.32 14.19
C ARG A 357 -3.82 14.78 13.71
N PRO A 358 -2.85 15.26 12.91
CA PRO A 358 -2.77 16.66 12.53
C PRO A 358 -4.06 17.06 11.82
N ALA A 359 -4.66 18.14 12.31
CA ALA A 359 -5.91 18.70 11.80
C ALA A 359 -5.60 19.98 11.04
N LEU A 360 -6.02 20.03 9.78
CA LEU A 360 -5.83 21.19 8.91
C LEU A 360 -7.15 21.94 8.70
N CYS A 361 -7.04 23.21 8.28
CA CYS A 361 -8.14 24.04 7.81
C CYS A 361 -9.30 24.17 8.80
N ARG A 362 -9.00 24.22 10.11
CA ARG A 362 -10.04 24.43 11.15
C ARG A 362 -10.71 25.80 11.08
N THR A 363 -9.99 26.79 10.56
CA THR A 363 -10.48 28.13 10.29
C THR A 363 -10.08 28.52 8.87
N ARG A 364 -10.75 29.53 8.29
CA ARG A 364 -10.42 30.03 6.95
C ARG A 364 -9.01 30.60 6.87
N SER A 365 -8.55 31.29 7.92
CA SER A 365 -7.17 31.77 8.03
C SER A 365 -6.15 30.63 8.06
N ALA A 366 -6.44 29.56 8.80
CA ALA A 366 -5.60 28.36 8.83
C ALA A 366 -5.59 27.66 7.47
N ALA A 367 -6.71 27.62 6.75
CA ALA A 367 -6.76 26.98 5.43
C ALA A 367 -5.75 27.59 4.44
N ASN A 368 -5.65 28.91 4.39
CA ASN A 368 -4.70 29.59 3.51
C ASN A 368 -3.23 29.40 3.94
N ALA A 369 -2.97 29.28 5.24
CA ALA A 369 -1.61 29.10 5.77
C ALA A 369 -1.14 27.63 5.72
N GLN A 370 -2.08 26.69 5.69
CA GLN A 370 -1.80 25.26 5.80
C GLN A 370 -1.97 24.50 4.49
N MET A 371 -2.59 25.11 3.49
CA MET A 371 -2.77 24.48 2.18
C MET A 371 -2.56 25.47 1.06
N GLY A 372 -1.86 25.03 0.03
CA GLY A 372 -1.55 25.82 -1.15
C GLY A 372 -1.56 24.97 -2.41
N VAL A 373 -1.76 25.63 -3.54
CA VAL A 373 -1.50 25.07 -4.86
C VAL A 373 -0.27 25.76 -5.40
N GLU A 374 0.77 25.00 -5.71
CA GLU A 374 2.08 25.50 -6.12
C GLU A 374 2.42 24.97 -7.51
N LEU A 375 3.01 25.79 -8.38
CA LEU A 375 3.58 25.31 -9.64
C LEU A 375 4.86 24.54 -9.31
N TYR A 376 4.93 23.31 -9.79
CA TYR A 376 6.07 22.43 -9.65
C TYR A 376 6.63 22.10 -11.03
N ASP A 377 7.95 22.05 -11.12
CA ASP A 377 8.71 21.66 -12.31
C ASP A 377 9.90 20.82 -11.85
N GLY A 378 9.80 19.50 -11.98
CA GLY A 378 10.78 18.57 -11.42
C GLY A 378 10.36 17.11 -11.55
N LEU A 379 11.09 16.21 -10.89
CA LEU A 379 10.76 14.79 -10.87
C LEU A 379 9.68 14.49 -9.82
N ILE A 380 8.72 13.66 -10.20
CA ILE A 380 7.76 13.10 -9.24
C ILE A 380 7.90 11.59 -9.15
N HIS A 381 7.64 11.10 -7.94
CA HIS A 381 7.93 9.73 -7.54
C HIS A 381 6.73 9.07 -6.87
N CYS A 382 6.59 7.76 -7.04
CA CYS A 382 5.61 6.97 -6.30
C CYS A 382 6.01 5.49 -6.30
N VAL A 383 5.44 4.73 -5.39
CA VAL A 383 5.53 3.27 -5.39
C VAL A 383 4.14 2.68 -5.17
N GLU A 384 3.79 1.69 -5.97
CA GLU A 384 2.56 0.91 -5.79
C GLU A 384 2.81 -0.20 -4.79
N VAL A 385 1.98 -0.29 -3.75
CA VAL A 385 2.02 -1.34 -2.72
C VAL A 385 0.64 -1.96 -2.55
N PRO A 386 0.52 -3.24 -2.15
CA PRO A 386 -0.76 -3.96 -2.10
C PRO A 386 -1.91 -3.27 -1.35
N ASN A 387 -1.65 -2.56 -0.24
CA ASN A 387 -2.69 -1.85 0.52
C ASN A 387 -2.82 -0.36 0.16
N HIS A 388 -2.08 0.10 -0.86
CA HIS A 388 -2.09 1.46 -1.38
C HIS A 388 -1.78 2.57 -0.38
N THR A 389 -1.17 2.25 0.77
CA THR A 389 -0.84 3.22 1.82
C THR A 389 0.66 3.19 2.12
N LEU A 390 1.30 4.36 2.10
CA LEU A 390 2.73 4.52 2.32
C LEU A 390 3.00 5.48 3.48
N TYR A 391 4.06 5.21 4.23
CA TYR A 391 4.62 6.18 5.16
C TYR A 391 5.68 7.02 4.45
N VAL A 392 5.34 8.28 4.21
CA VAL A 392 6.22 9.26 3.57
C VAL A 392 6.54 10.38 4.53
N ARG A 393 7.62 11.11 4.26
CA ARG A 393 7.91 12.37 4.94
C ARG A 393 8.41 13.41 3.95
N ARG A 394 8.16 14.67 4.26
CA ARG A 394 8.75 15.80 3.57
C ARG A 394 9.32 16.77 4.61
N ASN A 395 10.52 17.30 4.39
CA ASN A 395 11.19 18.19 5.36
C ASN A 395 11.26 17.62 6.80
N GLY A 396 11.32 16.30 6.93
CA GLY A 396 11.32 15.58 8.20
C GLY A 396 9.97 15.46 8.91
N TYR A 397 8.84 15.81 8.27
CA TYR A 397 7.49 15.62 8.81
C TYR A 397 6.80 14.44 8.13
N PRO A 398 6.40 13.41 8.88
CA PRO A 398 5.87 12.19 8.28
C PRO A 398 4.35 12.16 8.23
N VAL A 399 3.80 11.38 7.31
CA VAL A 399 2.36 11.13 7.14
C VAL A 399 2.07 9.84 6.39
N TRP A 400 0.92 9.24 6.68
CA TRP A 400 0.34 8.18 5.85
C TRP A 400 -0.42 8.78 4.65
N SER A 401 -0.09 8.36 3.43
CA SER A 401 -0.74 8.78 2.17
C SER A 401 -0.90 7.59 1.22
N GLY A 402 -1.60 7.72 0.08
CA GLY A 402 -1.86 6.62 -0.85
C GLY A 402 -1.85 6.95 -2.35
N ASN A 403 -2.33 6.02 -3.20
CA ASN A 403 -2.08 6.05 -4.67
C ASN A 403 -3.30 6.55 -5.50
N THR A 404 -3.54 6.30 -6.81
CA THR A 404 -4.32 7.24 -7.69
C THR A 404 -5.72 6.83 -8.30
N PRO A 405 -6.52 7.69 -9.02
CA PRO A 405 -8.00 7.78 -8.93
C PRO A 405 -8.90 7.03 -9.95
N PHE A 406 -8.42 6.14 -10.83
CA PHE A 406 -9.23 5.46 -11.87
C PHE A 406 -10.34 4.50 -11.34
N GLU A 407 -10.67 4.57 -10.06
CA GLU A 407 -11.48 3.58 -9.34
C GLU A 407 -12.91 4.04 -9.03
N HIS A 408 -13.31 5.27 -9.39
CA HIS A 408 -14.58 5.89 -8.95
C HIS A 408 -15.77 5.70 -9.90
N ASN A 409 -15.53 5.27 -11.14
CA ASN A 409 -16.59 4.93 -12.10
C ASN A 409 -16.94 3.44 -12.04
N SER A 410 -18.03 3.03 -12.66
CA SER A 410 -18.40 1.60 -12.73
C SER A 410 -19.15 1.23 -14.00
N PHE A 411 -18.87 0.01 -14.46
CA PHE A 411 -19.58 -0.73 -15.49
C PHE A 411 -20.31 -1.88 -14.84
N ARG A 412 -21.52 -2.20 -15.32
CA ARG A 412 -22.25 -3.43 -15.00
C ARG A 412 -22.51 -4.19 -16.30
N PHE A 413 -21.87 -5.33 -16.43
CA PHE A 413 -22.06 -6.24 -17.55
C PHE A 413 -23.02 -7.36 -17.16
N HIS A 414 -23.82 -7.82 -18.12
CA HIS A 414 -24.50 -9.11 -18.07
C HIS A 414 -23.75 -10.02 -19.04
N VAL A 415 -23.19 -11.09 -18.50
CA VAL A 415 -22.31 -11.99 -19.23
C VAL A 415 -22.90 -13.40 -19.18
N ARG A 416 -22.84 -14.08 -20.31
CA ARG A 416 -23.13 -15.51 -20.44
C ARG A 416 -21.90 -16.21 -20.98
N ALA A 417 -21.33 -17.11 -20.19
CA ALA A 417 -20.06 -17.78 -20.52
C ALA A 417 -19.99 -19.22 -20.01
N PRO A 418 -19.14 -20.07 -20.60
CA PRO A 418 -18.87 -21.40 -20.06
C PRO A 418 -18.33 -21.30 -18.63
N ILE A 419 -18.60 -22.31 -17.80
CA ILE A 419 -18.15 -22.30 -16.40
C ILE A 419 -16.62 -22.20 -16.32
N PHE A 420 -15.86 -22.91 -17.16
CA PHE A 420 -14.40 -22.82 -17.12
C PHE A 420 -13.88 -21.39 -17.40
N VAL A 421 -14.47 -20.68 -18.36
CA VAL A 421 -14.15 -19.25 -18.64
C VAL A 421 -14.49 -18.39 -17.43
N THR A 422 -15.65 -18.63 -16.82
CA THR A 422 -16.12 -17.89 -15.64
C THR A 422 -15.17 -18.08 -14.45
N ARG A 423 -14.62 -19.30 -14.24
CA ARG A 423 -13.66 -19.56 -13.17
C ARG A 423 -12.31 -18.87 -13.37
N GLU A 424 -11.92 -18.59 -14.61
CA GLU A 424 -10.78 -17.70 -14.88
C GLU A 424 -11.12 -16.24 -14.62
N TRP A 425 -12.32 -15.81 -15.05
CA TRP A 425 -12.81 -14.45 -14.89
C TRP A 425 -12.91 -14.03 -13.43
N GLN A 426 -13.49 -14.88 -12.57
CA GLN A 426 -13.75 -14.57 -11.16
C GLN A 426 -12.47 -14.45 -10.30
N ARG A 427 -11.28 -14.67 -10.89
CA ARG A 427 -9.99 -14.43 -10.22
C ARG A 427 -9.62 -12.95 -10.15
N HIS A 428 -10.24 -12.10 -10.98
CA HIS A 428 -9.93 -10.67 -11.02
C HIS A 428 -10.57 -9.96 -9.82
N ARG A 429 -9.79 -9.08 -9.19
CA ARG A 429 -10.17 -8.38 -7.96
C ARG A 429 -10.71 -6.99 -8.26
N ILE A 430 -11.38 -6.38 -7.27
CA ILE A 430 -12.18 -5.16 -7.46
C ILE A 430 -13.28 -5.43 -8.51
N SER A 431 -14.05 -6.47 -8.23
CA SER A 431 -15.12 -6.99 -9.08
C SER A 431 -16.20 -7.57 -8.18
N SER A 432 -17.47 -7.30 -8.51
CA SER A 432 -18.62 -7.87 -7.83
C SER A 432 -19.39 -8.74 -8.81
N PHE A 433 -19.73 -9.97 -8.40
CA PHE A 433 -20.39 -10.96 -9.24
C PHE A 433 -21.73 -11.35 -8.62
N ASN A 434 -22.75 -11.51 -9.45
CA ASN A 434 -23.99 -12.19 -9.09
C ASN A 434 -24.30 -13.24 -10.16
N GLU A 435 -24.04 -14.50 -9.85
CA GLU A 435 -24.12 -15.64 -10.79
C GLU A 435 -25.48 -16.35 -10.68
N PHE A 436 -26.01 -16.75 -11.82
CA PHE A 436 -27.22 -17.55 -11.93
C PHE A 436 -27.07 -18.86 -11.15
N SER A 437 -28.09 -19.19 -10.37
CA SER A 437 -28.06 -20.34 -9.49
C SER A 437 -28.91 -21.48 -10.01
N MET A 438 -28.25 -22.53 -10.50
CA MET A 438 -28.87 -23.82 -10.86
C MET A 438 -29.49 -24.56 -9.67
N ARG A 439 -29.46 -23.98 -8.46
CA ARG A 439 -30.22 -24.46 -7.29
C ARG A 439 -31.71 -24.15 -7.44
N TYR A 440 -32.04 -22.97 -7.96
CA TYR A 440 -33.40 -22.44 -8.01
C TYR A 440 -34.03 -22.59 -9.40
N ALA A 441 -33.21 -22.65 -10.45
CA ALA A 441 -33.66 -22.83 -11.82
C ALA A 441 -33.08 -24.12 -12.45
N LYS A 442 -33.78 -24.68 -13.44
CA LYS A 442 -33.36 -25.88 -14.16
C LYS A 442 -32.13 -25.54 -15.02
N ALA A 443 -31.16 -26.45 -15.10
CA ALA A 443 -30.05 -26.32 -16.05
C ALA A 443 -30.55 -26.43 -17.50
N THR A 444 -29.80 -25.88 -18.44
CA THR A 444 -30.04 -26.02 -19.88
C THR A 444 -29.01 -26.95 -20.51
N ASP A 445 -29.31 -27.41 -21.73
CA ASP A 445 -28.47 -28.22 -22.60
C ASP A 445 -27.47 -27.38 -23.42
N ASP A 446 -27.19 -26.16 -22.96
CA ASP A 446 -26.25 -25.24 -23.62
C ASP A 446 -24.82 -25.52 -23.15
N PHE A 447 -24.03 -26.19 -23.99
CA PHE A 447 -22.64 -26.54 -23.71
C PHE A 447 -21.70 -25.98 -24.76
N TYR A 448 -20.52 -25.55 -24.33
CA TYR A 448 -19.49 -25.05 -25.23
C TYR A 448 -18.90 -26.17 -26.07
N VAL A 449 -19.08 -26.07 -27.39
CA VAL A 449 -18.38 -26.86 -28.39
C VAL A 449 -17.56 -25.89 -29.26
N PRO A 450 -16.23 -26.02 -29.31
CA PRO A 450 -15.41 -25.14 -30.14
C PRO A 450 -15.76 -25.31 -31.63
N GLU A 451 -15.54 -24.25 -32.42
CA GLU A 451 -15.45 -24.38 -33.87
C GLU A 451 -14.25 -25.25 -34.25
N ALA A 452 -14.29 -25.89 -35.42
CA ALA A 452 -13.24 -26.80 -35.86
C ALA A 452 -11.85 -26.14 -35.83
N GLU A 453 -11.77 -24.89 -36.29
CA GLU A 453 -10.55 -24.07 -36.30
C GLU A 453 -10.05 -23.66 -34.90
N ASP A 454 -10.89 -23.77 -33.88
CA ASP A 454 -10.55 -23.42 -32.50
C ASP A 454 -10.03 -24.61 -31.68
N VAL A 455 -10.17 -25.84 -32.21
CA VAL A 455 -9.57 -27.05 -31.65
C VAL A 455 -8.07 -27.02 -31.89
N ARG A 456 -7.30 -27.14 -30.80
CA ARG A 456 -5.87 -26.82 -30.84
C ARG A 456 -5.06 -27.68 -29.88
N SER A 457 -3.82 -27.94 -30.25
CA SER A 457 -2.81 -28.57 -29.41
C SER A 457 -1.92 -27.53 -28.75
N GLN A 458 -1.37 -27.86 -27.58
CA GLN A 458 -0.36 -27.05 -26.92
C GLN A 458 1.04 -27.56 -27.29
N VAL A 459 1.85 -26.72 -27.92
CA VAL A 459 3.19 -27.07 -28.38
C VAL A 459 4.23 -26.29 -27.59
N GLY A 460 5.17 -26.97 -26.92
CA GLY A 460 6.25 -26.33 -26.16
C GLY A 460 6.28 -26.72 -24.68
N LYS A 461 6.99 -25.94 -23.86
CA LYS A 461 7.17 -26.20 -22.41
C LYS A 461 6.26 -25.30 -21.57
N PRO A 462 5.90 -25.69 -20.34
CA PRO A 462 5.19 -24.80 -19.41
C PRO A 462 5.92 -23.45 -19.29
N GLY A 463 5.22 -22.35 -19.57
CA GLY A 463 5.77 -20.98 -19.59
C GLY A 463 6.34 -20.51 -20.95
N ALA A 464 6.47 -21.40 -21.95
CA ALA A 464 6.88 -21.09 -23.31
C ALA A 464 6.23 -22.08 -24.29
N TYR A 465 4.94 -21.88 -24.58
CA TYR A 465 4.17 -22.72 -25.50
C TYR A 465 3.33 -21.88 -26.47
N SER A 466 3.09 -22.42 -27.66
CA SER A 466 2.13 -21.93 -28.65
C SER A 466 0.89 -22.83 -28.68
N PHE A 467 -0.19 -22.31 -29.25
CA PHE A 467 -1.33 -23.14 -29.64
C PHE A 467 -1.40 -23.21 -31.15
N GLU A 468 -1.55 -24.42 -31.67
CA GLU A 468 -1.64 -24.69 -33.10
C GLU A 468 -2.91 -25.49 -33.38
N PRO A 469 -3.67 -25.14 -34.43
CA PRO A 469 -4.83 -25.93 -34.85
C PRO A 469 -4.44 -27.40 -35.04
N VAL A 470 -5.33 -28.30 -34.64
CA VAL A 470 -5.18 -29.73 -34.98
C VAL A 470 -5.64 -29.99 -36.42
N ASP A 471 -5.37 -31.19 -36.94
CA ASP A 471 -5.95 -31.61 -38.21
C ASP A 471 -7.48 -31.71 -38.15
N GLU A 472 -8.13 -31.60 -39.30
CA GLU A 472 -9.59 -31.55 -39.42
C GLU A 472 -10.29 -32.80 -38.86
N GLU A 473 -9.68 -33.98 -39.03
CA GLU A 473 -10.21 -35.24 -38.51
C GLU A 473 -10.22 -35.25 -36.97
N LEU A 474 -9.09 -34.86 -36.35
CA LEU A 474 -9.01 -34.75 -34.90
C LEU A 474 -9.92 -33.63 -34.36
N ALA A 475 -10.06 -32.53 -35.08
CA ALA A 475 -10.96 -31.44 -34.69
C ALA A 475 -12.42 -31.92 -34.62
N GLU A 476 -12.92 -32.55 -35.70
CA GLU A 476 -14.30 -33.04 -35.73
C GLU A 476 -14.54 -34.15 -34.72
N ARG A 477 -13.62 -35.12 -34.60
CA ARG A 477 -13.73 -36.18 -33.57
C ARG A 477 -13.81 -35.59 -32.16
N THR A 478 -12.99 -34.58 -31.85
CA THR A 478 -13.03 -33.91 -30.55
C THR A 478 -14.39 -33.25 -30.30
N ARG A 479 -14.97 -32.60 -31.32
CA ARG A 479 -16.29 -31.96 -31.21
C ARG A 479 -17.41 -32.99 -30.99
N GLU A 480 -17.35 -34.12 -31.68
CA GLU A 480 -18.28 -35.24 -31.50
C GLU A 480 -18.19 -35.82 -30.08
N GLU A 481 -16.99 -36.14 -29.61
CA GLU A 481 -16.77 -36.65 -28.25
C GLU A 481 -17.30 -35.69 -27.17
N LEU A 482 -17.09 -34.38 -27.34
CA LEU A 482 -17.63 -33.37 -26.43
C LEU A 482 -19.16 -33.39 -26.42
N ARG A 483 -19.82 -33.43 -27.59
CA ARG A 483 -21.28 -33.47 -27.71
C ARG A 483 -21.87 -34.69 -27.03
N GLU A 484 -21.30 -35.88 -27.28
CA GLU A 484 -21.77 -37.14 -26.68
C GLU A 484 -21.71 -37.11 -25.14
N VAL A 485 -20.59 -36.62 -24.59
CA VAL A 485 -20.42 -36.51 -23.13
C VAL A 485 -21.41 -35.50 -22.53
N TYR A 486 -21.61 -34.37 -23.20
CA TYR A 486 -22.54 -33.34 -22.74
C TYR A 486 -23.99 -33.81 -22.77
N GLU A 487 -24.41 -34.48 -23.84
CA GLU A 487 -25.76 -35.06 -23.96
C GLU A 487 -26.01 -36.08 -22.85
N HIS A 488 -25.08 -37.02 -22.65
CA HIS A 488 -25.19 -38.02 -21.60
C HIS A 488 -25.27 -37.41 -20.19
N ALA A 489 -24.47 -36.37 -19.92
CA ALA A 489 -24.50 -35.69 -18.64
C ALA A 489 -25.82 -34.96 -18.41
N PHE A 490 -26.37 -34.30 -19.44
CA PHE A 490 -27.65 -33.60 -19.36
C PHE A 490 -28.83 -34.57 -19.15
N GLU A 491 -28.89 -35.67 -19.90
CA GLU A 491 -29.91 -36.70 -19.69
C GLU A 491 -29.84 -37.29 -18.27
N THR A 492 -28.62 -37.49 -17.75
CA THR A 492 -28.41 -37.97 -16.38
C THR A 492 -28.93 -36.97 -15.37
N TYR A 493 -28.69 -35.67 -15.58
CA TYR A 493 -29.25 -34.60 -14.76
C TYR A 493 -30.78 -34.64 -14.77
N GLU A 494 -31.41 -34.76 -15.95
CA GLU A 494 -32.87 -34.81 -16.07
C GLU A 494 -33.47 -36.00 -15.33
N ARG A 495 -32.91 -37.21 -15.52
CA ARG A 495 -33.35 -38.42 -14.81
C ARG A 495 -33.28 -38.26 -13.29
N LEU A 496 -32.19 -37.67 -12.76
CA LEU A 496 -32.05 -37.45 -11.32
C LEU A 496 -33.10 -36.47 -10.79
N VAL A 497 -33.35 -35.38 -11.53
CA VAL A 497 -34.36 -34.38 -11.15
C VAL A 497 -35.78 -34.99 -11.19
N GLU A 498 -36.10 -35.77 -12.22
CA GLU A 498 -37.38 -36.49 -12.34
C GLU A 498 -37.58 -37.52 -11.23
N ALA A 499 -36.51 -38.17 -10.78
CA ALA A 499 -36.51 -39.08 -9.63
C ALA A 499 -36.64 -38.36 -8.27
N GLY A 500 -36.75 -37.03 -8.25
CA GLY A 500 -36.95 -36.24 -7.03
C GLY A 500 -35.67 -35.81 -6.32
N VAL A 501 -34.48 -36.01 -6.91
CA VAL A 501 -33.23 -35.51 -6.35
C VAL A 501 -33.22 -33.98 -6.40
N ALA A 502 -32.79 -33.35 -5.30
CA ALA A 502 -32.67 -31.90 -5.22
C ALA A 502 -31.73 -31.38 -6.32
N ARG A 503 -32.15 -30.34 -7.05
CA ARG A 503 -31.37 -29.72 -8.16
C ARG A 503 -29.97 -29.28 -7.72
N GLU A 504 -29.83 -28.87 -6.46
CA GLU A 504 -28.54 -28.50 -5.85
C GLU A 504 -27.49 -29.61 -5.93
N LEU A 505 -27.92 -30.87 -5.79
CA LEU A 505 -27.09 -32.06 -5.86
C LEU A 505 -27.07 -32.64 -7.29
N ALA A 506 -28.21 -32.72 -7.96
CA ALA A 506 -28.31 -33.27 -9.31
C ALA A 506 -27.39 -32.54 -10.31
N ARG A 507 -27.25 -31.20 -10.19
CA ARG A 507 -26.36 -30.40 -11.04
C ARG A 507 -24.88 -30.77 -10.96
N SER A 508 -24.44 -31.56 -9.97
CA SER A 508 -23.04 -31.99 -9.84
C SER A 508 -22.56 -32.85 -11.01
N VAL A 509 -23.47 -33.39 -11.82
CA VAL A 509 -23.12 -34.11 -13.07
C VAL A 509 -22.77 -33.17 -14.22
N MET A 510 -23.12 -31.88 -14.14
CA MET A 510 -22.94 -30.92 -15.24
C MET A 510 -21.45 -30.62 -15.49
N PRO A 511 -20.94 -30.83 -16.71
CA PRO A 511 -19.55 -30.54 -17.05
C PRO A 511 -19.21 -29.04 -17.02
N VAL A 512 -17.92 -28.71 -16.86
CA VAL A 512 -17.44 -27.31 -16.84
C VAL A 512 -17.63 -26.56 -18.17
N GLY A 513 -17.95 -27.28 -19.25
CA GLY A 513 -18.34 -26.70 -20.55
C GLY A 513 -19.76 -26.14 -20.56
N ALA A 514 -20.58 -26.41 -19.54
CA ALA A 514 -21.92 -25.83 -19.44
C ALA A 514 -21.86 -24.29 -19.31
N TYR A 515 -22.84 -23.61 -19.90
CA TYR A 515 -22.98 -22.17 -19.79
C TYR A 515 -23.59 -21.73 -18.45
N THR A 516 -23.09 -20.61 -17.93
CA THR A 516 -23.67 -19.88 -16.79
C THR A 516 -23.84 -18.42 -17.16
N GLU A 517 -24.68 -17.71 -16.41
CA GLU A 517 -24.92 -16.29 -16.57
C GLU A 517 -24.59 -15.54 -15.29
N PHE A 518 -24.03 -14.35 -15.41
CA PHE A 518 -23.74 -13.52 -14.25
C PHE A 518 -23.77 -12.04 -14.58
N PHE A 519 -24.12 -11.25 -13.58
CA PHE A 519 -23.82 -9.83 -13.57
C PHE A 519 -22.41 -9.61 -13.04
N TRP A 520 -21.64 -8.77 -13.72
CA TRP A 520 -20.29 -8.37 -13.30
C TRP A 520 -20.20 -6.85 -13.21
N THR A 521 -19.96 -6.34 -12.01
CA THR A 521 -19.72 -4.92 -11.77
C THR A 521 -18.24 -4.65 -11.53
N VAL A 522 -17.66 -3.68 -12.23
CA VAL A 522 -16.22 -3.39 -12.24
C VAL A 522 -15.93 -1.91 -12.53
N ASN A 523 -14.86 -1.34 -11.99
CA ASN A 523 -14.43 0.04 -12.30
C ASN A 523 -13.45 0.09 -13.48
N ALA A 524 -13.23 1.27 -14.08
CA ALA A 524 -12.38 1.42 -15.27
C ALA A 524 -10.95 0.93 -15.06
N ARG A 525 -10.35 1.14 -13.87
CA ARG A 525 -9.00 0.63 -13.57
C ARG A 525 -8.94 -0.88 -13.65
N ALA A 526 -9.83 -1.55 -12.93
CA ALA A 526 -9.89 -3.01 -12.87
C ALA A 526 -10.32 -3.62 -14.22
N LEU A 527 -11.17 -2.91 -14.96
CA LEU A 527 -11.56 -3.27 -16.32
C LEU A 527 -10.37 -3.22 -17.29
N MET A 528 -9.60 -2.13 -17.27
CA MET A 528 -8.36 -2.03 -18.05
C MET A 528 -7.39 -3.15 -17.70
N ASN A 529 -7.22 -3.47 -16.41
CA ASN A 529 -6.36 -4.57 -15.98
C ASN A 529 -6.88 -5.95 -16.45
N PHE A 530 -8.19 -6.17 -16.40
CA PHE A 530 -8.81 -7.37 -16.96
C PHE A 530 -8.51 -7.49 -18.46
N VAL A 531 -8.71 -6.42 -19.23
CA VAL A 531 -8.40 -6.38 -20.67
C VAL A 531 -6.91 -6.61 -20.91
N SER A 532 -6.01 -5.96 -20.16
CA SER A 532 -4.55 -6.15 -20.28
C SER A 532 -4.12 -7.62 -20.17
N LEU A 533 -4.75 -8.37 -19.26
CA LEU A 533 -4.39 -9.76 -18.97
C LEU A 533 -5.12 -10.76 -19.86
N ARG A 534 -6.38 -10.47 -20.22
CA ARG A 534 -7.28 -11.44 -20.86
C ARG A 534 -7.44 -11.22 -22.36
N ALA A 535 -7.19 -10.03 -22.87
CA ALA A 535 -7.05 -9.80 -24.32
C ALA A 535 -5.64 -10.14 -24.84
N ALA A 536 -4.70 -10.52 -23.98
CA ALA A 536 -3.33 -10.87 -24.36
C ALA A 536 -3.25 -12.15 -25.21
N ASP A 537 -2.29 -12.20 -26.13
CA ASP A 537 -2.12 -13.33 -27.06
C ASP A 537 -1.75 -14.66 -26.40
N THR A 538 -1.30 -14.62 -25.16
CA THR A 538 -0.99 -15.80 -24.35
C THR A 538 -2.17 -16.28 -23.50
N ALA A 539 -3.24 -15.49 -23.39
CA ALA A 539 -4.43 -15.87 -22.63
C ALA A 539 -5.20 -16.99 -23.35
N GLN A 540 -5.93 -17.82 -22.60
CA GLN A 540 -6.82 -18.82 -23.20
C GLN A 540 -7.78 -18.15 -24.20
N ARG A 541 -7.92 -18.74 -25.40
CA ARG A 541 -8.66 -18.11 -26.52
C ARG A 541 -10.09 -17.77 -26.16
N GLU A 542 -10.76 -18.63 -25.38
CA GLU A 542 -12.15 -18.44 -25.02
C GLU A 542 -12.33 -17.18 -24.15
N ILE A 543 -11.54 -16.99 -23.08
CA ILE A 543 -11.63 -15.77 -22.26
C ILE A 543 -11.17 -14.52 -23.02
N ARG A 544 -10.28 -14.67 -24.01
CA ARG A 544 -9.86 -13.57 -24.89
C ARG A 544 -11.00 -13.00 -25.69
N ARG A 545 -11.81 -13.86 -26.32
CA ARG A 545 -13.01 -13.43 -27.07
C ARG A 545 -13.97 -12.61 -26.21
N TYR A 546 -14.11 -12.98 -24.93
CA TYR A 546 -14.91 -12.20 -24.00
C TYR A 546 -14.24 -10.87 -23.60
N ALA A 547 -12.92 -10.86 -23.39
CA ALA A 547 -12.18 -9.63 -23.10
C ALA A 547 -12.27 -8.62 -24.25
N ASP A 548 -12.18 -9.10 -25.49
CA ASP A 548 -12.35 -8.28 -26.70
C ASP A 548 -13.75 -7.67 -26.77
N ALA A 549 -14.79 -8.47 -26.50
CA ALA A 549 -16.17 -7.98 -26.45
C ALA A 549 -16.38 -6.92 -25.35
N VAL A 550 -15.80 -7.14 -24.17
CA VAL A 550 -15.81 -6.16 -23.06
C VAL A 550 -15.07 -4.88 -23.43
N GLU A 551 -13.92 -4.98 -24.11
CA GLU A 551 -13.12 -3.83 -24.53
C GLU A 551 -13.89 -2.94 -25.52
N GLN A 552 -14.72 -3.53 -26.40
CA GLN A 552 -15.57 -2.74 -27.32
C GLN A 552 -16.54 -1.83 -26.56
N PHE A 553 -17.18 -2.33 -25.50
CA PHE A 553 -18.04 -1.51 -24.65
C PHE A 553 -17.25 -0.43 -23.89
N PHE A 554 -16.04 -0.75 -23.45
CA PHE A 554 -15.14 0.24 -22.83
C PHE A 554 -14.78 1.37 -23.81
N ALA A 555 -14.35 1.02 -25.01
CA ALA A 555 -14.03 1.97 -26.08
C ALA A 555 -15.23 2.85 -26.45
N ALA A 556 -16.43 2.29 -26.50
CA ALA A 556 -17.64 3.03 -26.80
C ALA A 556 -18.04 4.02 -25.69
N LYS A 557 -17.89 3.64 -24.41
CA LYS A 557 -18.32 4.48 -23.27
C LYS A 557 -17.29 5.50 -22.83
N MET A 558 -16.00 5.19 -23.02
CA MET A 558 -14.89 6.03 -22.59
C MET A 558 -13.84 6.11 -23.70
N PRO A 559 -14.19 6.63 -24.89
CA PRO A 559 -13.30 6.64 -26.06
C PRO A 559 -11.96 7.33 -25.80
N VAL A 560 -11.92 8.41 -25.03
CA VAL A 560 -10.69 9.14 -24.73
C VAL A 560 -9.82 8.36 -23.77
N THR A 561 -10.41 7.79 -22.72
CA THR A 561 -9.69 6.95 -21.74
C THR A 561 -9.20 5.66 -22.40
N HIS A 562 -10.00 5.03 -23.26
CA HIS A 562 -9.61 3.85 -24.02
C HIS A 562 -8.47 4.15 -25.00
N ALA A 563 -8.57 5.22 -25.79
CA ALA A 563 -7.50 5.64 -26.69
C ALA A 563 -6.20 5.91 -25.92
N ALA A 564 -6.28 6.57 -24.76
CA ALA A 564 -5.13 6.79 -23.89
C ALA A 564 -4.55 5.48 -23.32
N PHE A 565 -5.40 4.52 -22.96
CA PHE A 565 -4.98 3.19 -22.48
C PHE A 565 -4.26 2.39 -23.57
N VAL A 566 -4.79 2.38 -24.80
CA VAL A 566 -4.16 1.74 -25.95
C VAL A 566 -2.81 2.39 -26.25
N ALA A 567 -2.74 3.73 -26.26
CA ALA A 567 -1.50 4.47 -26.44
C ALA A 567 -0.47 4.20 -25.32
N ALA A 568 -0.92 3.82 -24.12
CA ALA A 568 -0.09 3.41 -22.99
C ALA A 568 0.26 1.91 -23.01
N ASN A 569 0.32 1.29 -24.19
CA ASN A 569 0.60 -0.14 -24.41
C ASN A 569 -0.36 -1.09 -23.70
N ARG A 570 -1.64 -0.70 -23.57
CA ARG A 570 -2.67 -1.50 -22.89
C ARG A 570 -2.28 -1.90 -21.48
N VAL A 571 -1.54 -1.04 -20.76
CA VAL A 571 -1.20 -1.24 -19.35
C VAL A 571 -2.09 -0.37 -18.48
N ALA A 572 -2.82 -1.00 -17.55
CA ALA A 572 -3.66 -0.28 -16.61
C ALA A 572 -2.84 0.64 -15.68
N PRO A 573 -3.37 1.82 -15.30
CA PRO A 573 -2.69 2.79 -14.45
C PRO A 573 -2.51 2.37 -12.97
#